data_AF-A0A6G6JYU0-F1
#
_entry.id   AF-A0A6G6JYU0-F1
#
_cell.length_a   1.000
_cell.length_b   1.000
_cell.length_c   1.000
_cell.angle_alpha   90.00
_cell.angle_beta   90.00
_cell.angle_gamma   90.00
#
_symmetry.space_group_name_H-M   'P 1'
#
loop_
_entity.id
_entity.type
_entity.pdbx_description
1 polymer ?
#
loop_
_entity_poly.entity_id
_entity_poly.type
_entity_poly.pdbx_seq_one_letter_code
_entity_poly.pdbx_strand_id
1 'polypeptide(L)'
;MRLVVLLLLLTTGLCRGEIFPRWSVHHMCADADAIIIGDHLQGDNVKVTRWIKAVENAPPDAIEIADISKHSKTRQSAWYPAGGEPSLHIESRHFISFLQHREGRWQSMETLGDGSCGVIWIQKGRCYWYQQSNNPSPYDLSEVSVGPKTEADLLREIEVGLKEAAAWNTALKLEDPARRAEAVVAYTMASTSPESPPRHTFRLRTRGALSQLGDAAVPALRNQIGKWRAGDSLDEVVLSLYDIGKAAHAAVPDLVALLKQPERANPCCVIPALRATGDQTNVQDIQPFLTHSSEWVRCEAAQAIDALTGTKSNQRKLPVPPGLMSPP
;
A
#
# COMPACT_ATOMS: atom_id res chain seq x y z
N MET A 1 -20.97 -47.71 2.45
CA MET A 1 -20.73 -46.35 1.90
C MET A 1 -19.60 -45.68 2.68
N ARG A 2 -18.36 -46.12 2.41
CA ARG A 2 -17.11 -45.61 2.99
C ARG A 2 -16.10 -45.66 1.85
N LEU A 3 -16.02 -44.63 1.01
CA LEU A 3 -14.90 -44.32 0.09
C LEU A 3 -15.25 -43.14 -0.85
N VAL A 4 -15.43 -41.91 -0.36
CA VAL A 4 -15.43 -40.70 -1.23
C VAL A 4 -14.76 -39.47 -0.58
N VAL A 5 -14.40 -39.50 0.71
CA VAL A 5 -13.89 -38.30 1.41
C VAL A 5 -12.35 -38.15 1.33
N LEU A 6 -11.64 -39.03 0.62
CA LEU A 6 -10.16 -39.07 0.63
C LEU A 6 -9.48 -38.70 -0.71
N LEU A 7 -10.13 -37.88 -1.56
CA LEU A 7 -9.53 -37.46 -2.84
C LEU A 7 -9.66 -35.97 -3.19
N LEU A 8 -9.78 -35.10 -2.17
CA LEU A 8 -9.85 -33.63 -2.38
C LEU A 8 -8.88 -32.82 -1.49
N LEU A 9 -7.93 -33.48 -0.81
CA LEU A 9 -6.96 -32.83 0.08
C LEU A 9 -5.50 -32.86 -0.42
N LEU A 10 -5.25 -33.16 -1.70
CA LEU A 10 -3.88 -33.29 -2.23
C LEU A 10 -3.53 -32.39 -3.44
N THR A 11 -4.35 -31.38 -3.77
CA THR A 11 -3.99 -30.41 -4.85
C THR A 11 -4.35 -28.96 -4.54
N THR A 12 -4.33 -28.54 -3.27
CA THR A 12 -4.27 -27.11 -2.92
C THR A 12 -2.84 -26.60 -2.84
N GLY A 13 -1.94 -27.17 -3.63
CA GLY A 13 -0.88 -26.38 -4.28
C GLY A 13 -1.53 -25.46 -5.31
N LEU A 14 -2.45 -24.61 -4.85
CA LEU A 14 -3.02 -23.53 -5.61
C LEU A 14 -1.82 -22.67 -6.00
N CYS A 15 -1.55 -22.61 -7.30
CA CYS A 15 -0.73 -21.58 -7.92
C CYS A 15 -1.30 -20.22 -7.47
N ARG A 16 -0.87 -19.73 -6.30
CA ARG A 16 -0.89 -18.31 -6.00
C ARG A 16 0.10 -17.74 -7.00
N GLY A 17 -0.41 -17.38 -8.18
CA GLY A 17 0.39 -16.64 -9.13
C GLY A 17 0.86 -15.38 -8.43
N GLU A 18 2.16 -15.30 -8.14
CA GLU A 18 2.77 -14.17 -7.47
C GLU A 18 2.60 -12.96 -8.40
N ILE A 19 1.71 -12.05 -8.02
CA ILE A 19 1.48 -10.81 -8.75
C ILE A 19 2.69 -9.92 -8.49
N PHE A 20 3.40 -9.54 -9.55
CA PHE A 20 4.52 -8.63 -9.44
C PHE A 20 4.04 -7.25 -8.96
N PRO A 21 4.52 -6.76 -7.81
CA PRO A 21 4.06 -5.50 -7.27
C PRO A 21 4.48 -4.34 -8.18
N ARG A 22 3.53 -3.42 -8.42
CA ARG A 22 3.78 -2.17 -9.16
C ARG A 22 3.83 -1.01 -8.18
N TRP A 23 4.95 -0.86 -7.49
CA TRP A 23 5.15 0.27 -6.58
C TRP A 23 5.49 1.56 -7.34
N SER A 24 4.96 2.68 -6.86
CA SER A 24 5.39 3.99 -7.33
C SER A 24 6.78 4.32 -6.81
N VAL A 25 7.48 5.24 -7.48
CA VAL A 25 8.78 5.77 -6.98
C VAL A 25 8.66 6.29 -5.55
N HIS A 26 7.56 6.95 -5.22
CA HIS A 26 7.30 7.51 -3.90
C HIS A 26 7.14 6.42 -2.84
N HIS A 27 6.43 5.34 -3.17
CA HIS A 27 6.31 4.17 -2.30
C HIS A 27 7.67 3.54 -2.03
N MET A 28 8.47 3.33 -3.07
CA MET A 28 9.82 2.79 -2.90
C MET A 28 10.73 3.75 -2.13
N CYS A 29 10.59 5.07 -2.29
CA CYS A 29 11.34 6.05 -1.47
C CYS A 29 10.99 5.97 0.02
N ALA A 30 9.72 5.70 0.33
CA ALA A 30 9.24 5.57 1.70
C ALA A 30 9.83 4.34 2.41
N ASP A 31 10.00 3.22 1.68
CA ASP A 31 10.33 1.92 2.29
C ASP A 31 11.76 1.43 2.02
N ALA A 32 12.46 2.01 1.05
CA ALA A 32 13.86 1.65 0.81
C ALA A 32 14.73 2.08 1.99
N ASP A 33 15.58 1.19 2.48
CA ASP A 33 16.61 1.54 3.46
C ASP A 33 17.68 2.42 2.83
N ALA A 34 18.02 2.14 1.56
CA ALA A 34 18.94 2.92 0.76
C ALA A 34 18.52 3.01 -0.71
N ILE A 35 19.02 4.02 -1.42
CA ILE A 35 18.81 4.19 -2.85
C ILE A 35 20.14 4.54 -3.49
N ILE A 36 20.53 3.80 -4.53
CA ILE A 36 21.79 4.00 -5.24
C ILE A 36 21.59 4.22 -6.73
N ILE A 37 22.60 4.86 -7.33
CA ILE A 37 22.93 4.77 -8.74
C ILE A 37 24.20 3.94 -8.84
N GLY A 38 24.27 3.00 -9.78
CA GLY A 38 25.44 2.15 -9.91
C GLY A 38 25.53 1.39 -11.23
N ASP A 39 26.68 0.76 -11.39
CA ASP A 39 27.00 -0.12 -12.51
C ASP A 39 27.11 -1.56 -12.02
N HIS A 40 26.36 -2.45 -12.66
CA HIS A 40 26.46 -3.88 -12.44
C HIS A 40 27.82 -4.39 -12.94
N LEU A 41 28.56 -5.06 -12.07
CA LEU A 41 29.86 -5.65 -12.37
C LEU A 41 29.68 -7.14 -12.72
N GLN A 42 30.43 -8.02 -12.06
CA GLN A 42 30.35 -9.47 -12.23
C GLN A 42 29.69 -10.11 -11.01
N GLY A 43 28.85 -11.12 -11.26
CA GLY A 43 28.04 -11.74 -10.22
C GLY A 43 27.16 -10.69 -9.57
N ASP A 44 27.05 -10.71 -8.25
CA ASP A 44 26.18 -9.81 -7.52
C ASP A 44 26.85 -8.49 -7.11
N ASN A 45 28.06 -8.24 -7.61
CA ASN A 45 28.81 -7.03 -7.29
C ASN A 45 28.34 -5.83 -8.11
N VAL A 46 28.22 -4.70 -7.44
CA VAL A 46 27.76 -3.44 -8.01
C VAL A 46 28.73 -2.35 -7.59
N LYS A 47 29.22 -1.59 -8.56
CA LYS A 47 29.94 -0.34 -8.31
C LYS A 47 28.92 0.75 -8.04
N VAL A 48 28.93 1.33 -6.85
CA VAL A 48 28.07 2.44 -6.50
C VAL A 48 28.72 3.72 -7.03
N THR A 49 28.01 4.44 -7.90
CA THR A 49 28.45 5.75 -8.40
C THR A 49 27.92 6.87 -7.53
N ARG A 50 26.73 6.69 -6.94
CA ARG A 50 26.12 7.66 -6.03
C ARG A 50 25.12 7.00 -5.10
N TRP A 51 25.20 7.35 -3.82
CA TRP A 51 24.11 7.13 -2.87
C TRP A 51 23.13 8.31 -2.95
N ILE A 52 21.87 8.04 -3.31
CA ILE A 52 20.79 9.03 -3.26
C ILE A 52 20.20 9.08 -1.85
N LYS A 53 19.94 7.91 -1.26
CA LYS A 53 19.62 7.73 0.17
C LYS A 53 20.66 6.79 0.74
N ALA A 54 21.53 7.32 1.60
CA ALA A 54 22.57 6.54 2.26
C ALA A 54 22.10 6.06 3.64
N VAL A 55 22.62 4.92 4.07
CA VAL A 55 22.57 4.50 5.48
C VAL A 55 23.82 4.96 6.22
N GLU A 56 23.73 4.97 7.55
CA GLU A 56 24.90 5.22 8.39
C GLU A 56 26.00 4.20 8.09
N ASN A 57 27.24 4.68 7.89
CA ASN A 57 28.39 3.85 7.48
C ASN A 57 28.21 3.12 6.13
N ALA A 58 27.46 3.70 5.20
CA ALA A 58 27.36 3.14 3.85
C ALA A 58 28.75 2.96 3.22
N PRO A 59 29.04 1.77 2.65
CA PRO A 59 30.32 1.53 2.00
C PRO A 59 30.50 2.48 0.80
N PRO A 60 31.72 2.96 0.56
CA PRO A 60 31.94 4.11 -0.31
C PRO A 60 31.63 3.81 -1.78
N ASP A 61 32.13 2.69 -2.33
CA ASP A 61 32.21 2.54 -3.80
C ASP A 61 31.65 1.22 -4.36
N ALA A 62 31.42 0.20 -3.53
CA ALA A 62 30.94 -1.09 -4.00
C ALA A 62 30.10 -1.81 -2.93
N ILE A 63 29.05 -2.49 -3.41
CA ILE A 63 28.21 -3.38 -2.61
C ILE A 63 27.90 -4.66 -3.37
N GLU A 64 27.52 -5.69 -2.63
CA GLU A 64 26.87 -6.87 -3.19
C GLU A 64 25.36 -6.66 -3.08
N ILE A 65 24.63 -6.75 -4.20
CA ILE A 65 23.17 -6.76 -4.23
C ILE A 65 22.75 -8.18 -4.61
N ALA A 66 22.18 -8.91 -3.66
CA ALA A 66 21.89 -10.32 -3.88
C ALA A 66 20.99 -10.51 -5.12
N ASP A 67 21.32 -11.52 -5.92
CA ASP A 67 20.56 -11.96 -7.08
C ASP A 67 20.46 -10.98 -8.26
N ILE A 68 21.12 -9.82 -8.22
CA ILE A 68 21.13 -8.85 -9.33
C ILE A 68 21.68 -9.46 -10.63
N SER A 69 22.58 -10.45 -10.53
CA SER A 69 23.08 -11.18 -11.71
C SER A 69 22.06 -12.10 -12.37
N LYS A 70 21.01 -12.49 -11.64
CA LYS A 70 19.93 -13.36 -12.13
C LYS A 70 18.84 -12.58 -12.84
N HIS A 71 18.82 -11.26 -12.70
CA HIS A 71 17.81 -10.40 -13.28
C HIS A 71 17.86 -10.43 -14.82
N SER A 72 16.74 -10.77 -15.45
CA SER A 72 16.60 -10.79 -16.90
C SER A 72 16.69 -9.38 -17.45
N LYS A 73 17.55 -9.17 -18.45
CA LYS A 73 17.67 -7.91 -19.19
C LYS A 73 16.92 -7.91 -20.51
N THR A 74 15.92 -8.77 -20.65
CA THR A 74 15.21 -8.97 -21.92
C THR A 74 13.85 -8.28 -21.89
N ARG A 75 13.60 -7.43 -22.87
CA ARG A 75 12.27 -6.90 -23.18
C ARG A 75 11.56 -7.88 -24.11
N GLN A 76 10.40 -8.38 -23.70
CA GLN A 76 9.50 -9.11 -24.58
C GLN A 76 8.50 -8.14 -25.20
N SER A 77 8.24 -8.25 -26.51
CA SER A 77 7.14 -7.51 -27.12
C SER A 77 5.83 -8.15 -26.67
N ALA A 78 5.08 -7.46 -25.83
CA ALA A 78 3.76 -7.88 -25.40
C ALA A 78 2.85 -8.18 -26.62
N TRP A 79 2.28 -9.39 -26.68
CA TRP A 79 1.02 -9.72 -27.39
C TRP A 79 0.94 -9.60 -28.93
N TYR A 80 1.94 -10.06 -29.69
CA TYR A 80 1.75 -10.28 -31.15
C TYR A 80 1.95 -11.75 -31.57
N PRO A 81 0.91 -12.42 -32.10
CA PRO A 81 1.08 -13.71 -32.79
C PRO A 81 1.76 -13.45 -34.14
N ALA A 82 2.84 -14.18 -34.40
CA ALA A 82 3.51 -14.32 -35.71
C ALA A 82 3.88 -12.99 -36.41
N GLY A 83 4.97 -12.36 -35.97
CA GLY A 83 5.60 -11.22 -36.66
C GLY A 83 6.21 -10.13 -35.77
N GLY A 84 6.25 -10.34 -34.45
CA GLY A 84 6.62 -9.33 -33.45
C GLY A 84 8.03 -8.75 -33.57
N GLU A 85 8.19 -7.51 -33.10
CA GLU A 85 9.49 -6.85 -32.97
C GLU A 85 10.50 -7.74 -32.24
N PRO A 86 11.79 -7.73 -32.64
CA PRO A 86 12.81 -8.51 -31.98
C PRO A 86 12.86 -8.17 -30.49
N SER A 87 12.99 -9.19 -29.64
CA SER A 87 13.25 -9.04 -28.22
C SER A 87 14.44 -8.10 -28.02
N LEU A 88 14.24 -6.99 -27.33
CA LEU A 88 15.30 -6.02 -27.08
C LEU A 88 16.05 -6.45 -25.81
N HIS A 89 17.32 -6.81 -25.96
CA HIS A 89 18.19 -7.00 -24.81
C HIS A 89 18.75 -5.65 -24.35
N ILE A 90 18.67 -5.37 -23.05
CA ILE A 90 19.29 -4.20 -22.44
C ILE A 90 20.75 -4.53 -22.16
N GLU A 91 21.65 -3.90 -22.90
CA GLU A 91 23.10 -4.08 -22.75
C GLU A 91 23.67 -3.27 -21.58
N SER A 92 22.90 -2.29 -21.10
CA SER A 92 23.35 -1.41 -20.04
C SER A 92 23.65 -2.15 -18.74
N ARG A 93 24.74 -1.71 -18.10
CA ARG A 93 25.10 -2.05 -16.73
C ARG A 93 24.65 -0.98 -15.75
N HIS A 94 24.27 0.19 -16.22
CA HIS A 94 23.85 1.33 -15.41
C HIS A 94 22.40 1.19 -14.96
N PHE A 95 22.15 1.40 -13.67
CA PHE A 95 20.81 1.31 -13.08
C PHE A 95 20.67 2.17 -11.83
N ILE A 96 19.41 2.40 -11.44
CA ILE A 96 19.04 2.88 -10.11
C ILE A 96 18.40 1.74 -9.36
N SER A 97 18.75 1.56 -8.09
CA SER A 97 18.09 0.57 -7.24
C SER A 97 17.67 1.10 -5.88
N PHE A 98 16.45 0.72 -5.52
CA PHE A 98 15.85 0.88 -4.20
C PHE A 98 16.14 -0.40 -3.42
N LEU A 99 16.85 -0.26 -2.31
CA LEU A 99 17.43 -1.37 -1.57
C LEU A 99 16.75 -1.54 -0.21
N GLN A 100 16.65 -2.78 0.21
CA GLN A 100 16.34 -3.17 1.58
C GLN A 100 17.48 -4.02 2.13
N HIS A 101 17.72 -3.90 3.43
CA HIS A 101 18.70 -4.70 4.14
C HIS A 101 18.00 -5.86 4.86
N ARG A 102 17.98 -7.04 4.22
CA ARG A 102 17.31 -8.24 4.73
C ARG A 102 18.35 -9.32 5.04
N GLU A 103 18.25 -9.93 6.22
CA GLU A 103 19.12 -11.03 6.64
C GLU A 103 20.63 -10.73 6.52
N GLY A 104 21.02 -9.49 6.78
CA GLY A 104 22.43 -9.06 6.71
C GLY A 104 22.95 -8.82 5.28
N ARG A 105 22.07 -8.73 4.28
CA ARG A 105 22.44 -8.52 2.87
C ARG A 105 21.59 -7.43 2.23
N TRP A 106 22.18 -6.72 1.28
CA TRP A 106 21.44 -5.80 0.43
C TRP A 106 20.69 -6.57 -0.64
N GLN A 107 19.40 -6.24 -0.79
CA GLN A 107 18.54 -6.77 -1.82
C GLN A 107 17.75 -5.63 -2.45
N SER A 108 17.49 -5.72 -3.74
CA SER A 108 16.55 -4.80 -4.38
C SER A 108 15.13 -5.09 -3.88
N MET A 109 14.35 -4.04 -3.68
CA MET A 109 12.97 -4.14 -3.19
C MET A 109 12.12 -5.09 -4.06
N GLU A 110 11.35 -5.95 -3.40
CA GLU A 110 10.42 -6.92 -4.03
C GLU A 110 11.03 -7.68 -5.21
N THR A 111 12.13 -8.39 -4.94
CA THR A 111 12.73 -9.30 -5.92
C THR A 111 11.86 -10.55 -6.05
N LEU A 112 11.44 -10.86 -7.28
CA LEU A 112 10.58 -11.98 -7.64
C LEU A 112 11.15 -12.65 -8.91
N GLY A 113 11.61 -13.89 -8.77
CA GLY A 113 12.21 -14.64 -9.87
C GLY A 113 13.43 -13.93 -10.47
N ASP A 114 13.35 -13.58 -11.76
CA ASP A 114 14.40 -12.89 -12.51
C ASP A 114 14.13 -11.39 -12.68
N GLY A 115 13.36 -10.77 -11.77
CA GLY A 115 13.11 -9.33 -11.78
C GLY A 115 12.88 -8.73 -10.39
N SER A 116 12.90 -7.41 -10.32
CA SER A 116 12.65 -6.66 -9.09
C SER A 116 12.03 -5.30 -9.41
N CYS A 117 10.97 -4.90 -8.69
CA CYS A 117 10.39 -3.57 -8.91
C CYS A 117 11.35 -2.47 -8.41
N GLY A 118 12.26 -2.81 -7.50
CA GLY A 118 13.30 -1.94 -6.97
C GLY A 118 14.52 -1.79 -7.88
N VAL A 119 14.53 -2.34 -9.10
CA VAL A 119 15.61 -2.14 -10.08
C VAL A 119 15.06 -1.48 -11.33
N ILE A 120 15.68 -0.37 -11.73
CA ILE A 120 15.39 0.35 -12.97
C ILE A 120 16.66 0.44 -13.79
N TRP A 121 16.71 -0.30 -14.89
CA TRP A 121 17.83 -0.24 -15.82
C TRP A 121 17.75 1.02 -16.68
N ILE A 122 18.90 1.63 -16.95
CA ILE A 122 18.98 2.87 -17.71
C ILE A 122 19.82 2.63 -18.96
N GLN A 123 19.23 2.81 -20.13
CA GLN A 123 19.94 2.71 -21.41
C GLN A 123 19.69 3.96 -22.25
N LYS A 124 20.78 4.66 -22.61
CA LYS A 124 20.72 5.91 -23.39
C LYS A 124 19.78 6.94 -22.76
N GLY A 125 19.83 7.06 -21.43
CA GLY A 125 19.00 7.97 -20.63
C GLY A 125 17.54 7.54 -20.44
N ARG A 126 17.10 6.40 -21.00
CA ARG A 126 15.73 5.88 -20.87
C ARG A 126 15.64 4.85 -19.75
N CYS A 127 14.54 4.87 -19.01
CA CYS A 127 14.27 3.95 -17.90
C CYS A 127 13.51 2.71 -18.38
N TYR A 128 13.95 1.55 -17.90
CA TYR A 128 13.34 0.24 -18.17
C TYR A 128 13.03 -0.46 -16.85
N TRP A 129 11.77 -0.84 -16.71
CA TRP A 129 11.18 -1.37 -15.48
C TRP A 129 10.75 -2.79 -15.69
N TYR A 130 10.88 -3.61 -14.65
CA TYR A 130 10.29 -4.94 -14.66
C TYR A 130 8.76 -4.82 -14.63
N GLN A 131 8.13 -5.56 -15.52
CA GLN A 131 6.69 -5.79 -15.53
C GLN A 131 6.43 -7.28 -15.64
N GLN A 132 5.24 -7.67 -15.20
CA GLN A 132 4.72 -9.01 -15.43
C GLN A 132 3.74 -8.94 -16.58
N SER A 133 4.08 -9.56 -17.71
CA SER A 133 3.24 -9.64 -18.90
C SER A 133 2.19 -10.76 -18.79
N ASN A 134 2.53 -11.88 -18.14
CA ASN A 134 1.62 -12.97 -17.81
C ASN A 134 1.87 -13.45 -16.36
N ASN A 135 0.81 -13.79 -15.63
CA ASN A 135 0.91 -14.37 -14.29
C ASN A 135 1.08 -15.90 -14.42
N PRO A 136 2.11 -16.54 -13.81
CA PRO A 136 3.14 -15.97 -12.93
C PRO A 136 4.42 -15.47 -13.62
N SER A 137 4.67 -15.85 -14.88
CA SER A 137 5.86 -15.43 -15.63
C SER A 137 5.50 -15.30 -17.13
N PRO A 138 6.33 -14.61 -17.95
CA PRO A 138 7.64 -14.02 -17.68
C PRO A 138 7.60 -12.61 -17.05
N TYR A 139 8.70 -12.22 -16.40
CA TYR A 139 8.99 -10.83 -16.06
C TYR A 139 9.83 -10.21 -17.18
N ASP A 140 9.33 -9.14 -17.77
CA ASP A 140 9.96 -8.48 -18.90
C ASP A 140 10.24 -7.02 -18.60
N LEU A 141 11.33 -6.52 -19.17
CA LEU A 141 11.66 -5.10 -19.08
C LEU A 141 10.86 -4.32 -20.10
N SER A 142 10.17 -3.28 -19.65
CA SER A 142 9.46 -2.39 -20.55
C SER A 142 9.66 -0.93 -20.17
N GLU A 143 9.48 -0.07 -21.16
CA GLU A 143 9.27 1.34 -20.89
C GLU A 143 7.87 1.48 -20.31
N VAL A 144 7.77 1.99 -19.09
CA VAL A 144 6.47 2.14 -18.44
C VAL A 144 5.58 3.12 -19.21
N SER A 145 4.31 2.74 -19.38
CA SER A 145 3.30 3.62 -19.95
C SER A 145 2.99 4.82 -19.03
N VAL A 146 3.13 4.60 -17.71
CA VAL A 146 2.89 5.59 -16.65
C VAL A 146 4.08 5.59 -15.69
N GLY A 147 4.67 6.77 -15.46
CA GLY A 147 5.86 6.94 -14.61
C GLY A 147 7.00 7.67 -15.34
N PRO A 148 8.16 7.86 -14.67
CA PRO A 148 9.31 8.52 -15.26
C PRO A 148 9.92 7.66 -16.38
N LYS A 149 10.12 8.28 -17.54
CA LYS A 149 10.63 7.62 -18.76
C LYS A 149 12.12 7.83 -18.95
N THR A 150 12.67 8.89 -18.36
CA THR A 150 14.09 9.21 -18.43
C THR A 150 14.73 9.15 -17.05
N GLU A 151 16.03 8.94 -17.02
CA GLU A 151 16.81 8.97 -15.76
C GLU A 151 16.62 10.31 -15.03
N ALA A 152 16.61 11.43 -15.76
CA ALA A 152 16.38 12.75 -15.17
C ALA A 152 14.98 12.89 -14.54
N ASP A 153 13.94 12.34 -15.18
CA ASP A 153 12.58 12.31 -14.61
C ASP A 153 12.54 11.44 -13.36
N LEU A 154 13.20 10.28 -13.39
CA LEU A 154 13.24 9.35 -12.26
C LEU A 154 13.94 9.98 -11.07
N LEU A 155 15.08 10.64 -11.28
CA LEU A 155 15.80 11.34 -10.21
C LEU A 155 14.97 12.47 -9.60
N ARG A 156 14.22 13.24 -10.41
CA ARG A 156 13.28 14.24 -9.89
C ARG A 156 12.16 13.63 -9.06
N GLU A 157 11.55 12.54 -9.53
CA GLU A 157 10.51 11.83 -8.77
C GLU A 157 11.07 11.23 -7.46
N ILE A 158 12.32 10.74 -7.46
CA ILE A 158 12.99 10.25 -6.24
C ILE A 158 13.19 11.39 -5.25
N GLU A 159 13.64 12.56 -5.70
CA GLU A 159 13.83 13.72 -4.83
C GLU A 159 12.52 14.14 -4.14
N VAL A 160 11.42 14.22 -4.91
CA VAL A 160 10.10 14.53 -4.35
C VAL A 160 9.66 13.43 -3.38
N GLY A 161 9.77 12.16 -3.77
CA GLY A 161 9.36 11.03 -2.93
C GLY A 161 10.14 10.95 -1.61
N LEU A 162 11.44 11.25 -1.62
CA LEU A 162 12.26 11.32 -0.41
C LEU A 162 11.85 12.49 0.49
N LYS A 163 11.51 13.64 -0.07
CA LYS A 163 11.00 14.79 0.69
C LYS A 163 9.66 14.47 1.35
N GLU A 164 8.74 13.83 0.63
CA GLU A 164 7.44 13.40 1.16
C GLU A 164 7.61 12.33 2.25
N ALA A 165 8.49 11.35 2.04
CA ALA A 165 8.85 10.35 3.06
C ALA A 165 9.47 10.99 4.32
N ALA A 166 10.33 12.00 4.17
CA ALA A 166 10.89 12.73 5.30
C ALA A 166 9.81 13.51 6.07
N ALA A 167 8.86 14.14 5.37
CA ALA A 167 7.74 14.85 5.98
C ALA A 167 6.83 13.88 6.76
N TRP A 168 6.50 12.73 6.18
CA TRP A 168 5.75 11.66 6.85
C TRP A 168 6.47 11.16 8.11
N ASN A 169 7.77 10.85 8.00
CA ASN A 169 8.56 10.38 9.14
C ASN A 169 8.71 11.45 10.24
N THR A 170 8.76 12.72 9.87
CA THR A 170 8.75 13.83 10.83
C THR A 170 7.42 13.89 11.56
N ALA A 171 6.31 13.76 10.84
CA ALA A 171 4.97 13.70 11.43
C ALA A 171 4.88 12.56 12.45
N LEU A 172 5.33 11.34 12.10
CA LEU A 172 5.30 10.18 13.00
C LEU A 172 6.16 10.34 14.27
N LYS A 173 7.22 11.15 14.23
CA LYS A 173 8.16 11.35 15.34
C LYS A 173 7.76 12.49 16.29
N LEU A 174 6.68 13.22 16.02
CA LEU A 174 6.20 14.28 16.92
C LEU A 174 5.91 13.72 18.31
N GLU A 175 6.55 14.25 19.36
CA GLU A 175 6.43 13.72 20.72
C GLU A 175 5.01 13.80 21.28
N ASP A 176 4.32 14.92 21.04
CA ASP A 176 2.93 15.14 21.44
C ASP A 176 1.97 14.30 20.58
N PRO A 177 1.24 13.32 21.15
CA PRO A 177 0.31 12.47 20.42
C PRO A 177 -0.80 13.23 19.70
N ALA A 178 -1.27 14.36 20.24
CA ALA A 178 -2.33 15.15 19.62
C ALA A 178 -1.82 15.83 18.34
N ARG A 179 -0.66 16.51 18.42
CA ARG A 179 0.01 17.08 17.23
C ARG A 179 0.40 16.01 16.22
N ARG A 180 0.85 14.85 16.69
CA ARG A 180 1.13 13.69 15.81
C ARG A 180 -0.13 13.27 15.05
N ALA A 181 -1.25 13.12 15.73
CA ALA A 181 -2.52 12.78 15.09
C ALA A 181 -2.95 13.83 14.06
N GLU A 182 -2.85 15.13 14.38
CA GLU A 182 -3.17 16.21 13.44
C GLU A 182 -2.30 16.14 12.17
N ALA A 183 -1.00 15.90 12.33
CA ALA A 183 -0.08 15.80 11.19
C ALA A 183 -0.36 14.55 10.34
N VAL A 184 -0.65 13.40 10.96
CA VAL A 184 -0.94 12.15 10.25
C VAL A 184 -2.31 12.20 9.56
N VAL A 185 -3.33 12.79 10.20
CA VAL A 185 -4.69 12.81 9.64
C VAL A 185 -4.78 13.61 8.34
N ALA A 186 -3.86 14.57 8.12
CA ALA A 186 -3.80 15.35 6.89
C ALA A 186 -3.66 14.45 5.65
N TYR A 187 -3.01 13.30 5.76
CA TYR A 187 -2.79 12.34 4.66
C TYR A 187 -4.04 11.49 4.33
N THR A 188 -5.14 11.58 5.09
CA THR A 188 -6.34 10.73 4.89
C THR A 188 -7.22 11.16 3.73
N MET A 189 -7.10 12.41 3.27
CA MET A 189 -7.89 12.98 2.17
C MET A 189 -7.00 13.64 1.13
N ALA A 190 -7.43 13.63 -0.14
CA ALA A 190 -6.67 14.23 -1.23
C ALA A 190 -6.53 15.75 -1.07
N SER A 191 -7.57 16.43 -0.58
CA SER A 191 -7.55 17.89 -0.43
C SER A 191 -6.66 18.41 0.71
N THR A 192 -6.30 17.56 1.66
CA THR A 192 -5.46 17.92 2.81
C THR A 192 -4.10 17.24 2.81
N SER A 193 -3.89 16.25 1.94
CA SER A 193 -2.65 15.48 1.94
C SER A 193 -1.47 16.39 1.58
N PRO A 194 -0.37 16.34 2.35
CA PRO A 194 0.89 16.96 1.96
C PRO A 194 1.53 16.30 0.72
N GLU A 195 1.04 15.14 0.29
CA GLU A 195 1.53 14.43 -0.89
C GLU A 195 1.03 15.08 -2.18
N SER A 196 1.88 15.06 -3.21
CA SER A 196 1.54 15.57 -4.53
C SER A 196 0.47 14.66 -5.19
N PRO A 197 -0.70 15.17 -5.61
CA PRO A 197 -1.66 14.37 -6.35
C PRO A 197 -1.06 13.81 -7.66
N PRO A 198 -1.48 12.63 -8.14
CA PRO A 198 -2.52 11.75 -7.59
C PRO A 198 -1.94 10.71 -6.60
N ARG A 199 -0.82 11.00 -5.92
CA ARG A 199 -0.15 10.02 -5.06
C ARG A 199 -0.90 9.86 -3.74
N HIS A 200 -0.92 8.63 -3.23
CA HIS A 200 -1.59 8.21 -1.99
C HIS A 200 -0.71 7.24 -1.21
N THR A 201 0.61 7.47 -1.22
CA THR A 201 1.63 6.57 -0.66
C THR A 201 1.43 6.37 0.84
N PHE A 202 1.16 7.46 1.56
CA PHE A 202 1.01 7.43 3.01
C PHE A 202 -0.45 7.29 3.44
N ARG A 203 -1.42 7.55 2.55
CA ARG A 203 -2.86 7.44 2.86
C ARG A 203 -3.22 6.10 3.50
N LEU A 204 -2.80 4.98 2.92
CA LEU A 204 -3.07 3.64 3.47
C LEU A 204 -2.29 3.34 4.77
N ARG A 205 -1.23 4.10 5.06
CA ARG A 205 -0.42 3.98 6.29
C ARG A 205 -1.03 4.77 7.46
N THR A 206 -1.87 5.76 7.17
CA THR A 206 -2.53 6.59 8.20
C THR A 206 -3.32 5.75 9.19
N ARG A 207 -4.08 4.76 8.71
CA ARG A 207 -4.92 3.90 9.55
C ARG A 207 -4.12 3.16 10.64
N GLY A 208 -2.98 2.58 10.27
CA GLY A 208 -2.06 1.94 11.23
C GLY A 208 -1.47 2.92 12.24
N ALA A 209 -1.05 4.10 11.79
CA ALA A 209 -0.49 5.13 12.66
C ALA A 209 -1.54 5.74 13.62
N LEU A 210 -2.75 6.00 13.14
CA LEU A 210 -3.83 6.62 13.91
C LEU A 210 -4.44 5.65 14.92
N SER A 211 -4.59 4.37 14.57
CA SER A 211 -5.06 3.35 15.52
C SER A 211 -4.11 3.15 16.71
N GLN A 212 -2.80 3.23 16.48
CA GLN A 212 -1.80 3.21 17.55
C GLN A 212 -1.87 4.43 18.48
N LEU A 213 -2.40 5.57 18.00
CA LEU A 213 -2.61 6.77 18.81
C LEU A 213 -3.90 6.72 19.63
N GLY A 214 -4.85 5.84 19.27
CA GLY A 214 -6.09 5.61 20.01
C GLY A 214 -6.90 6.88 20.24
N ASP A 215 -7.29 7.13 21.50
CA ASP A 215 -8.09 8.30 21.92
C ASP A 215 -7.50 9.63 21.45
N ALA A 216 -6.16 9.75 21.40
CA ALA A 216 -5.49 11.00 21.00
C ALA A 216 -5.77 11.38 19.53
N ALA A 217 -6.10 10.40 18.68
CA ALA A 217 -6.42 10.65 17.28
C ALA A 217 -7.86 11.10 17.03
N VAL A 218 -8.78 10.83 17.96
CA VAL A 218 -10.22 11.07 17.77
C VAL A 218 -10.54 12.55 17.52
N PRO A 219 -10.00 13.54 18.27
CA PRO A 219 -10.28 14.95 17.99
C PRO A 219 -9.81 15.38 16.59
N ALA A 220 -8.64 14.92 16.15
CA ALA A 220 -8.10 15.24 14.84
C ALA A 220 -8.94 14.62 13.70
N LEU A 221 -9.38 13.37 13.86
CA LEU A 221 -10.27 12.69 12.92
C LEU A 221 -11.63 13.39 12.80
N ARG A 222 -12.22 13.82 13.92
CA ARG A 222 -13.47 14.58 13.93
C ARG A 222 -13.33 15.93 13.22
N ASN A 223 -12.25 16.65 13.50
CA ASN A 223 -11.93 17.90 12.80
C ASN A 223 -11.77 17.67 11.29
N GLN A 224 -11.17 16.54 10.89
CA GLN A 224 -10.96 16.18 9.50
C GLN A 224 -12.28 15.95 8.75
N ILE A 225 -13.30 15.35 9.38
CA ILE A 225 -14.66 15.23 8.82
C ILE A 225 -15.22 16.62 8.47
N GLY A 226 -15.01 17.61 9.35
CA GLY A 226 -15.46 18.99 9.13
C GLY A 226 -14.74 19.74 8.00
N LYS A 227 -13.58 19.26 7.54
CA LYS A 227 -12.79 19.87 6.47
C LYS A 227 -13.07 19.30 5.08
N TRP A 228 -13.99 18.33 4.99
CA TRP A 228 -14.34 17.65 3.74
C TRP A 228 -14.67 18.62 2.60
N ARG A 229 -14.21 18.31 1.39
CA ARG A 229 -14.52 19.04 0.15
C ARG A 229 -15.06 18.08 -0.91
N ALA A 230 -15.79 18.62 -1.88
CA ALA A 230 -16.25 17.85 -3.03
C ALA A 230 -15.05 17.19 -3.76
N GLY A 231 -15.12 15.87 -3.95
CA GLY A 231 -14.03 15.06 -4.50
C GLY A 231 -13.19 14.31 -3.44
N ASP A 232 -13.33 14.64 -2.16
CA ASP A 232 -12.76 13.85 -1.07
C ASP A 232 -13.65 12.64 -0.74
N SER A 233 -13.00 11.57 -0.28
CA SER A 233 -13.65 10.45 0.42
C SER A 233 -13.19 10.44 1.88
N LEU A 234 -14.14 10.32 2.81
CA LEU A 234 -13.91 10.15 4.24
C LEU A 234 -13.76 8.68 4.66
N ASP A 235 -13.72 7.74 3.72
CA ASP A 235 -13.66 6.30 4.06
C ASP A 235 -12.45 5.98 4.95
N GLU A 236 -11.27 6.53 4.65
CA GLU A 236 -10.07 6.33 5.47
C GLU A 236 -10.16 6.96 6.87
N VAL A 237 -10.86 8.09 6.99
CA VAL A 237 -11.13 8.74 8.30
C VAL A 237 -12.04 7.83 9.13
N VAL A 238 -13.10 7.31 8.51
CA VAL A 238 -14.07 6.41 9.15
C VAL A 238 -13.44 5.06 9.51
N LEU A 239 -12.62 4.48 8.63
CA LEU A 239 -11.89 3.24 8.90
C LEU A 239 -10.85 3.41 10.01
N SER A 240 -10.24 4.58 10.14
CA SER A 240 -9.35 4.89 11.28
C SER A 240 -10.14 4.94 12.60
N LEU A 241 -11.34 5.54 12.61
CA LEU A 241 -12.23 5.52 13.79
C LEU A 241 -12.70 4.11 14.13
N TYR A 242 -12.98 3.27 13.13
CA TYR A 242 -13.31 1.87 13.30
C TYR A 242 -12.18 1.10 14.04
N ASP A 243 -10.93 1.27 13.61
CA ASP A 243 -9.78 0.59 14.23
C ASP A 243 -9.46 1.09 15.64
N ILE A 244 -9.73 2.37 15.93
CA ILE A 244 -9.65 2.91 17.28
C ILE A 244 -10.72 2.27 18.19
N GLY A 245 -11.90 1.93 17.65
CA GLY A 245 -12.93 1.17 18.33
C GLY A 245 -13.66 1.96 19.42
N LYS A 246 -13.79 1.40 20.63
CA LYS A 246 -14.56 2.02 21.73
C LYS A 246 -14.07 3.42 22.12
N ALA A 247 -12.76 3.64 22.00
CA ALA A 247 -12.10 4.93 22.18
C ALA A 247 -12.70 6.03 21.28
N ALA A 248 -13.19 5.66 20.09
CA ALA A 248 -13.82 6.58 19.14
C ALA A 248 -15.27 6.98 19.50
N HIS A 249 -15.78 6.64 20.68
CA HIS A 249 -17.15 6.96 21.10
C HIS A 249 -17.50 8.45 20.95
N ALA A 250 -16.55 9.35 21.20
CA ALA A 250 -16.76 10.79 21.03
C ALA A 250 -17.07 11.22 19.58
N ALA A 251 -16.81 10.37 18.58
CA ALA A 251 -17.11 10.61 17.16
C ALA A 251 -18.48 10.05 16.72
N VAL A 252 -19.25 9.39 17.60
CA VAL A 252 -20.59 8.84 17.27
C VAL A 252 -21.50 9.86 16.58
N PRO A 253 -21.66 11.12 17.06
CA PRO A 253 -22.50 12.10 16.39
C PRO A 253 -22.07 12.40 14.94
N ASP A 254 -20.75 12.42 14.70
CA ASP A 254 -20.20 12.66 13.36
C ASP A 254 -20.43 11.46 12.44
N LEU A 255 -20.26 10.23 12.96
CA LEU A 255 -20.53 9.00 12.21
C LEU A 255 -22.02 8.84 11.87
N VAL A 256 -22.93 9.16 12.79
CA VAL A 256 -24.38 9.14 12.54
C VAL A 256 -24.76 10.18 11.48
N ALA A 257 -24.12 11.36 11.47
CA ALA A 257 -24.33 12.35 10.42
C ALA A 257 -23.90 11.84 9.04
N LEU A 258 -22.79 11.08 8.96
CA LEU A 258 -22.28 10.50 7.71
C LEU A 258 -23.19 9.42 7.12
N LEU A 259 -23.98 8.69 7.92
CA LEU A 259 -24.98 7.75 7.38
C LEU A 259 -25.98 8.44 6.42
N LYS A 260 -26.23 9.74 6.61
CA LYS A 260 -27.15 10.54 5.78
C LYS A 260 -26.46 11.16 4.56
N GLN A 261 -25.16 10.95 4.39
CA GLN A 261 -24.29 11.60 3.40
C GLN A 261 -23.43 10.56 2.65
N PRO A 262 -24.05 9.61 1.92
CA PRO A 262 -23.35 8.49 1.29
C PRO A 262 -22.34 8.91 0.22
N GLU A 263 -22.40 10.15 -0.27
CA GLU A 263 -21.41 10.74 -1.17
C GLU A 263 -20.09 11.11 -0.48
N ARG A 264 -20.08 11.24 0.85
CA ARG A 264 -18.87 11.60 1.63
C ARG A 264 -18.17 10.39 2.22
N ALA A 265 -18.95 9.39 2.65
CA ALA A 265 -18.45 8.14 3.19
C ALA A 265 -19.38 6.99 2.81
N ASN A 266 -18.81 5.86 2.42
CA ASN A 266 -19.58 4.68 2.11
C ASN A 266 -20.24 4.13 3.40
N PRO A 267 -21.56 3.85 3.40
CA PRO A 267 -22.23 3.22 4.55
C PRO A 267 -21.58 1.91 5.00
N CYS A 268 -20.94 1.15 4.11
CA CYS A 268 -20.14 -0.04 4.45
C CYS A 268 -18.92 0.25 5.33
N CYS A 269 -18.46 1.50 5.42
CA CYS A 269 -17.42 1.91 6.37
C CYS A 269 -18.03 2.47 7.65
N VAL A 270 -19.09 3.27 7.53
CA VAL A 270 -19.71 4.00 8.66
C VAL A 270 -20.39 3.06 9.65
N ILE A 271 -21.16 2.08 9.14
CA ILE A 271 -21.89 1.14 10.00
C ILE A 271 -20.94 0.28 10.86
N PRO A 272 -19.86 -0.32 10.31
CA PRO A 272 -18.85 -0.99 11.13
C PRO A 272 -18.20 -0.07 12.17
N ALA A 273 -17.91 1.19 11.82
CA ALA A 273 -17.33 2.15 12.75
C ALA A 273 -18.27 2.40 13.94
N LEU A 274 -19.56 2.65 13.69
CA LEU A 274 -20.58 2.80 14.74
C LEU A 274 -20.67 1.55 15.63
N ARG A 275 -20.65 0.35 15.03
CA ARG A 275 -20.58 -0.93 15.78
C ARG A 275 -19.35 -0.97 16.69
N ALA A 276 -18.18 -0.59 16.19
CA ALA A 276 -16.91 -0.68 16.92
C ALA A 276 -16.85 0.24 18.14
N THR A 277 -17.63 1.34 18.16
CA THR A 277 -17.77 2.19 19.35
C THR A 277 -18.46 1.47 20.51
N GLY A 278 -19.28 0.45 20.23
CA GLY A 278 -20.07 -0.28 21.23
C GLY A 278 -21.26 0.52 21.79
N ASP A 279 -21.59 1.68 21.21
CA ASP A 279 -22.74 2.47 21.65
C ASP A 279 -24.06 1.86 21.12
N GLN A 280 -24.84 1.31 22.05
CA GLN A 280 -26.10 0.63 21.75
C GLN A 280 -27.18 1.59 21.23
N THR A 281 -27.03 2.90 21.45
CA THR A 281 -27.99 3.90 20.94
C THR A 281 -27.98 3.94 19.40
N ASN A 282 -26.84 3.59 18.77
CA ASN A 282 -26.68 3.52 17.32
C ASN A 282 -27.60 2.51 16.62
N VAL A 283 -28.21 1.57 17.35
CA VAL A 283 -29.11 0.56 16.77
C VAL A 283 -30.25 1.24 16.00
N GLN A 284 -30.80 2.33 16.52
CA GLN A 284 -31.88 3.08 15.89
C GLN A 284 -31.42 3.76 14.59
N ASP A 285 -30.20 4.30 14.57
CA ASP A 285 -29.63 4.95 13.38
C ASP A 285 -29.23 3.95 12.28
N ILE A 286 -28.88 2.71 12.67
CA ILE A 286 -28.48 1.65 11.73
C ILE A 286 -29.68 0.88 11.17
N GLN A 287 -30.79 0.77 11.91
CA GLN A 287 -31.97 -0.02 11.51
C GLN A 287 -32.50 0.27 10.09
N PRO A 288 -32.56 1.52 9.60
CA PRO A 288 -33.00 1.81 8.23
C PRO A 288 -32.16 1.13 7.14
N PHE A 289 -30.90 0.77 7.44
CA PHE A 289 -29.98 0.16 6.47
C PHE A 289 -30.21 -1.34 6.26
N LEU A 290 -31.08 -1.99 7.07
CA LEU A 290 -31.49 -3.38 6.85
C LEU A 290 -32.26 -3.60 5.53
N THR A 291 -32.86 -2.54 4.98
CA THR A 291 -33.58 -2.57 3.69
C THR A 291 -32.84 -1.82 2.59
N HIS A 292 -31.55 -1.50 2.79
CA HIS A 292 -30.75 -0.79 1.81
C HIS A 292 -30.62 -1.58 0.50
N SER A 293 -30.46 -0.91 -0.64
CA SER A 293 -30.40 -1.55 -1.96
C SER A 293 -29.16 -2.44 -2.13
N SER A 294 -28.01 -1.99 -1.62
CA SER A 294 -26.76 -2.78 -1.58
C SER A 294 -26.84 -3.91 -0.55
N GLU A 295 -26.58 -5.14 -0.98
CA GLU A 295 -26.50 -6.33 -0.14
C GLU A 295 -25.42 -6.20 0.95
N TRP A 296 -24.24 -5.70 0.59
CA TRP A 296 -23.14 -5.48 1.54
C TRP A 296 -23.55 -4.56 2.69
N VAL A 297 -24.28 -3.48 2.40
CA VAL A 297 -24.76 -2.55 3.42
C VAL A 297 -25.79 -3.22 4.34
N ARG A 298 -26.70 -4.04 3.80
CA ARG A 298 -27.66 -4.81 4.62
C ARG A 298 -26.94 -5.79 5.55
N CYS A 299 -25.91 -6.48 5.04
CA CYS A 299 -25.10 -7.41 5.83
C CYS A 299 -24.39 -6.70 6.99
N GLU A 300 -23.73 -5.57 6.73
CA GLU A 300 -23.07 -4.79 7.80
C GLU A 300 -24.08 -4.27 8.83
N ALA A 301 -25.26 -3.80 8.38
CA ALA A 301 -26.32 -3.34 9.28
C ALA A 301 -26.83 -4.46 10.20
N ALA A 302 -27.10 -5.64 9.65
CA ALA A 302 -27.54 -6.79 10.44
C ALA A 302 -26.49 -7.23 11.47
N GLN A 303 -25.22 -7.32 11.06
CA GLN A 303 -24.12 -7.66 11.97
C GLN A 303 -23.91 -6.61 13.06
N ALA A 304 -24.05 -5.32 12.73
CA ALA A 304 -23.94 -4.25 13.69
C ALA A 304 -25.06 -4.27 14.73
N ILE A 305 -26.31 -4.47 14.32
CA ILE A 305 -27.44 -4.57 15.24
C ILE A 305 -27.31 -5.80 16.13
N ASP A 306 -26.95 -6.96 15.57
CA ASP A 306 -26.70 -8.17 16.36
C ASP A 306 -25.59 -7.95 17.40
N ALA A 307 -24.47 -7.34 17.02
CA ALA A 307 -23.37 -7.05 17.94
C ALA A 307 -23.71 -6.02 19.03
N LEU A 308 -24.55 -5.02 18.72
CA LEU A 308 -24.92 -3.95 19.66
C LEU A 308 -26.09 -4.36 20.58
N THR A 309 -26.99 -5.23 20.11
CA THR A 309 -28.12 -5.76 20.90
C THR A 309 -27.79 -7.10 21.58
N GLY A 310 -26.73 -7.77 21.13
CA GLY A 310 -26.31 -9.10 21.55
C GLY A 310 -25.75 -9.16 22.97
N THR A 311 -26.52 -9.80 23.84
CA THR A 311 -26.06 -10.49 25.06
C THR A 311 -24.95 -11.49 24.71
N LYS A 312 -23.89 -11.56 25.55
CA LYS A 312 -22.71 -12.46 25.43
C LYS A 312 -23.02 -13.81 24.75
N SER A 313 -22.83 -13.90 23.44
CA SER A 313 -22.91 -15.14 22.67
C SER A 313 -21.66 -15.24 21.81
N ASN A 314 -20.72 -16.06 22.30
CA ASN A 314 -19.60 -16.70 21.61
C ASN A 314 -18.98 -15.96 20.41
N GLN A 315 -17.80 -15.38 20.66
CA GLN A 315 -16.80 -15.08 19.66
C GLN A 315 -16.45 -16.33 18.83
N ARG A 316 -17.21 -16.61 17.76
CA ARG A 316 -16.66 -17.29 16.61
C ARG A 316 -15.97 -16.23 15.77
N LYS A 317 -14.63 -16.21 15.80
CA LYS A 317 -13.83 -15.60 14.75
C LYS A 317 -14.26 -16.23 13.43
N LEU A 318 -15.11 -15.54 12.67
CA LEU A 318 -15.34 -15.84 11.27
C LEU A 318 -14.22 -15.20 10.43
N PRO A 319 -13.85 -15.83 9.31
CA PRO A 319 -12.63 -15.49 8.58
C PRO A 319 -12.75 -14.13 7.91
N VAL A 320 -11.61 -13.41 7.90
CA VAL A 320 -11.40 -12.20 7.12
C VAL A 320 -11.64 -12.55 5.63
N PRO A 321 -12.43 -11.77 4.87
CA PRO A 321 -12.62 -12.01 3.44
C PRO A 321 -11.27 -11.97 2.71
N PRO A 322 -11.01 -12.90 1.77
CA PRO A 322 -9.77 -12.87 1.00
C PRO A 322 -9.80 -11.65 0.08
N GLY A 323 -8.93 -10.67 0.33
CA GLY A 323 -8.82 -9.46 -0.51
C GLY A 323 -8.14 -8.26 0.12
N LEU A 324 -7.93 -8.23 1.44
CA LEU A 324 -7.17 -7.17 2.12
C LEU A 324 -6.13 -7.78 3.06
N MET A 325 -5.18 -8.53 2.48
CA MET A 325 -3.88 -8.72 3.11
C MET A 325 -2.95 -7.68 2.52
N SER A 326 -2.51 -6.73 3.35
CA SER A 326 -1.24 -6.05 3.08
C SER A 326 -0.15 -7.12 2.95
N PRO A 327 0.77 -7.01 1.99
CA PRO A 327 1.96 -7.87 2.01
C PRO A 327 2.79 -7.56 3.27
N PRO A 328 3.60 -8.53 3.74
CA PRO A 328 4.45 -8.39 4.92
C PRO A 328 5.46 -7.24 4.82
#